data_AF-A0A2W4LLD9-F1
#
_entry.id   AF-A0A2W4LLD9-F1
#
_cell.length_a   1.000
_cell.length_b   1.000
_cell.length_c   1.000
_cell.angle_alpha   90.00
_cell.angle_beta   90.00
_cell.angle_gamma   90.00
#
_symmetry.space_group_name_H-M   'P 1'
#
loop_
_entity.id
_entity.type
_entity.pdbx_description
1 polymer ?
#
loop_
_entity_poly.entity_id
_entity_poly.type
_entity_poly.pdbx_seq_one_letter_code
_entity_poly.pdbx_strand_id
1 'polypeptide(L)'
;MGIQGPARDHLTRVVSKLLASGAALDLKRWVAAVDLTADRAGLIVAHDLDNALALVRAADESSSSVPVERRVQELILYSVSPAYLAIRERLGISLES
;
A
#
# COMPACT_ATOMS: atom_id res chain seq x y z
N MET A 1 -19.87 3.33 8.63
CA MET A 1 -20.40 4.57 8.01
C MET A 1 -20.36 4.37 6.50
N GLY A 2 -21.52 4.21 5.86
CA GLY A 2 -21.60 3.93 4.42
C GLY A 2 -21.66 5.21 3.59
N ILE A 3 -21.08 5.19 2.39
CA ILE A 3 -21.22 6.28 1.42
C ILE A 3 -22.71 6.40 1.01
N GLN A 4 -23.31 7.58 1.19
CA GLN A 4 -24.72 7.86 0.85
C GLN A 4 -24.87 9.00 -0.17
N GLY A 5 -26.04 9.07 -0.79
CA GLY A 5 -26.42 10.17 -1.68
C GLY A 5 -25.69 10.16 -3.03
N PRO A 6 -25.48 11.34 -3.66
CA PRO A 6 -24.96 11.45 -5.03
C PRO A 6 -23.60 10.75 -5.27
N ALA A 7 -22.77 10.66 -4.22
CA ALA A 7 -21.50 9.94 -4.27
C ALA A 7 -21.68 8.43 -4.44
N ARG A 8 -22.70 7.85 -3.79
CA ARG A 8 -23.06 6.43 -3.96
C ARG A 8 -23.55 6.17 -5.37
N ASP A 9 -24.44 7.01 -5.90
CA ASP A 9 -24.98 6.84 -7.25
C ASP A 9 -23.90 6.98 -8.32
N HIS A 10 -22.96 7.91 -8.11
CA HIS A 10 -21.79 8.05 -8.98
C HIS A 10 -20.92 6.79 -8.96
N LEU A 11 -20.61 6.28 -7.77
CA LEU A 11 -19.83 5.05 -7.61
C LEU A 11 -20.53 3.86 -8.28
N THR A 12 -21.83 3.70 -8.08
CA THR A 12 -22.64 2.65 -8.72
C THR A 12 -22.53 2.74 -10.24
N ARG A 13 -22.70 3.93 -10.83
CA ARG A 13 -22.57 4.09 -12.29
C ARG A 13 -21.19 3.71 -12.82
N VAL A 14 -20.13 4.12 -12.12
CA VAL A 14 -18.75 3.82 -12.54
C VAL A 14 -18.45 2.32 -12.42
N VAL A 15 -18.85 1.70 -11.31
CA VAL A 15 -18.68 0.24 -11.09
C VAL A 15 -19.47 -0.56 -12.13
N SER A 16 -20.70 -0.20 -12.45
CA SER A 16 -21.47 -0.88 -13.50
C SER A 16 -20.81 -0.79 -14.87
N LYS A 17 -20.26 0.37 -15.25
CA LYS A 17 -19.49 0.52 -16.50
C LYS A 17 -18.22 -0.32 -16.50
N LEU A 18 -17.54 -0.39 -15.36
CA LEU A 18 -16.32 -1.17 -15.19
C LEU A 18 -16.58 -2.68 -15.32
N LEU A 19 -17.67 -3.18 -14.73
CA LEU A 19 -18.05 -4.59 -14.85
C LEU A 19 -18.52 -4.93 -16.28
N ALA A 20 -19.22 -3.99 -16.93
CA ALA A 20 -19.72 -4.17 -18.30
C ALA A 20 -18.63 -4.14 -19.38
N SER A 21 -17.47 -3.53 -19.11
CA SER A 21 -16.38 -3.44 -20.10
C SER A 21 -15.67 -4.76 -20.40
N GLY A 22 -15.99 -5.83 -19.66
CA GLY A 22 -15.39 -7.16 -19.83
C GLY A 22 -13.91 -7.23 -19.45
N ALA A 23 -13.36 -6.16 -18.86
CA ALA A 23 -12.00 -6.17 -18.34
C ALA A 23 -11.92 -7.16 -17.18
N ALA A 24 -11.08 -8.19 -17.32
CA ALA A 24 -10.73 -9.08 -16.22
C ALA A 24 -9.96 -8.28 -15.15
N LEU A 25 -10.70 -7.72 -14.18
CA LEU A 25 -10.11 -7.04 -13.05
C LEU A 25 -9.51 -8.07 -12.11
N ASP A 26 -8.19 -8.14 -12.08
CA ASP A 26 -7.46 -8.89 -11.08
C ASP A 26 -7.49 -8.13 -9.74
N LEU A 27 -8.64 -8.22 -9.06
CA LEU A 27 -8.84 -7.60 -7.76
C LEU A 27 -7.87 -8.16 -6.71
N LYS A 28 -7.48 -9.43 -6.83
CA LYS A 28 -6.51 -10.04 -5.91
C LYS A 28 -5.15 -9.35 -6.02
N ARG A 29 -4.67 -9.13 -7.24
CA ARG A 29 -3.43 -8.37 -7.48
C ARG A 29 -3.56 -6.92 -7.02
N TRP A 30 -4.71 -6.29 -7.23
CA TRP A 30 -4.94 -4.91 -6.80
C TRP A 30 -4.89 -4.78 -5.28
N VAL A 31 -5.60 -5.63 -4.53
CA VAL A 31 -5.57 -5.61 -3.05
C VAL A 31 -4.16 -5.86 -2.54
N ALA A 32 -3.44 -6.84 -3.10
CA ALA A 32 -2.06 -7.10 -2.72
C ALA A 32 -1.15 -5.88 -2.94
N ALA A 33 -1.35 -5.13 -4.04
CA ALA A 33 -0.60 -3.91 -4.31
C ALA A 33 -0.95 -2.77 -3.33
N VAL A 34 -2.22 -2.66 -2.91
CA VAL A 34 -2.65 -1.71 -1.88
C VAL A 34 -1.97 -2.02 -0.55
N ASP A 35 -1.98 -3.27 -0.12
CA ASP A 35 -1.36 -3.68 1.14
C ASP A 35 0.14 -3.37 1.17
N LEU A 36 0.86 -3.74 0.11
CA LEU A 36 2.29 -3.45 -0.01
C LEU A 36 2.57 -1.94 -0.06
N THR A 37 1.65 -1.14 -0.62
CA THR A 37 1.78 0.32 -0.62
C THR A 37 1.60 0.90 0.78
N ALA A 38 0.67 0.35 1.56
CA ALA A 38 0.48 0.75 2.96
C ALA A 38 1.74 0.48 3.80
N ASP A 39 2.39 -0.67 3.62
CA ASP A 39 3.66 -0.99 4.30
C ASP A 39 4.77 0.00 3.96
N ARG A 40 4.91 0.32 2.67
CA ARG A 40 5.90 1.31 2.20
C ARG A 40 5.63 2.70 2.76
N ALA A 41 4.36 3.11 2.82
CA ALA A 41 3.96 4.36 3.46
C ALA A 41 4.29 4.36 4.96
N GLY A 42 4.08 3.23 5.65
CA GLY A 42 4.49 3.04 7.04
C GLY A 42 5.99 3.26 7.23
N LEU A 43 6.83 2.65 6.39
CA LEU A 43 8.28 2.88 6.42
C LEU A 43 8.65 4.33 6.12
N ILE A 44 8.02 4.95 5.11
CA ILE A 44 8.24 6.36 4.79
C ILE A 44 7.95 7.22 6.01
N VAL A 45 6.89 6.98 6.79
CA VAL A 45 6.56 7.86 7.93
C VAL A 45 7.42 7.52 9.16
N ALA A 46 7.72 6.25 9.39
CA ALA A 46 8.51 5.81 10.53
C ALA A 46 10.00 6.19 10.41
N HIS A 47 10.53 6.26 9.18
CA HIS A 47 11.95 6.46 8.88
C HIS A 47 12.90 5.45 9.54
N ASP A 48 12.35 4.33 10.00
CA ASP A 48 13.04 3.29 10.74
C ASP A 48 12.55 1.94 10.23
N LEU A 49 13.46 1.19 9.61
CA LEU A 49 13.16 -0.09 9.00
C LEU A 49 12.83 -1.15 10.05
N ASP A 50 13.53 -1.17 11.18
CA ASP A 50 13.33 -2.18 12.20
C ASP A 50 11.95 -2.01 12.85
N ASN A 51 11.57 -0.77 13.13
CA ASN A 51 10.23 -0.45 13.64
C ASN A 51 9.13 -0.79 12.63
N ALA A 52 9.32 -0.46 11.34
CA ALA A 52 8.34 -0.80 10.31
C ALA A 52 8.18 -2.33 10.15
N LEU A 53 9.30 -3.07 10.18
CA LEU A 53 9.29 -4.54 10.12
C LEU A 53 8.64 -5.17 11.36
N ALA A 54 8.86 -4.60 12.55
CA ALA A 54 8.21 -5.06 13.77
C ALA A 54 6.69 -4.92 13.69
N LEU A 55 6.18 -3.80 13.16
CA LEU A 55 4.74 -3.61 12.95
C LEU A 55 4.15 -4.59 11.93
N VAL A 56 4.84 -4.84 10.81
CA VAL A 56 4.39 -5.83 9.81
C VAL A 56 4.29 -7.23 10.42
N ARG A 57 5.26 -7.62 11.26
CA ARG A 57 5.29 -8.93 11.94
C ARG A 57 4.25 -9.06 13.04
N ALA A 58 3.90 -7.96 13.70
CA ALA A 58 2.89 -7.93 14.75
C ALA A 58 1.45 -7.78 14.22
N ALA A 59 1.29 -7.48 12.93
CA ALA A 59 -0.02 -7.33 12.31
C ALA A 59 -0.78 -8.67 12.29
N ASP A 60 -2.09 -8.60 12.53
CA ASP A 60 -2.98 -9.76 12.41
C ASP A 60 -2.99 -10.28 10.96
N GLU A 61 -3.03 -11.60 10.76
CA GLU A 61 -3.03 -12.24 9.43
C GLU A 61 -4.19 -11.75 8.54
N SER A 62 -5.31 -11.35 9.12
CA SER A 62 -6.45 -10.79 8.37
C SER A 62 -6.24 -9.35 7.88
N SER A 63 -5.17 -8.68 8.32
CA SER A 63 -4.88 -7.28 7.98
C SER A 63 -4.36 -7.09 6.56
N SER A 64 -3.92 -8.16 5.89
CA SER A 64 -3.41 -8.11 4.52
C SER A 64 -3.70 -9.39 3.75
N SER A 65 -3.93 -9.24 2.46
CA SER A 65 -3.98 -10.32 1.47
C SER A 65 -2.61 -10.93 1.13
N VAL A 66 -1.51 -10.34 1.63
CA VAL A 66 -0.13 -10.73 1.36
C VAL A 66 0.49 -11.36 2.61
N PRO A 67 1.10 -12.57 2.52
CA PRO A 67 1.77 -13.19 3.66
C PRO A 67 2.85 -12.31 4.27
N VAL A 68 2.98 -12.36 5.59
CA VAL A 68 3.91 -11.53 6.37
C VAL A 68 5.35 -11.65 5.86
N GLU A 69 5.81 -12.86 5.53
CA GLU A 69 7.17 -13.10 5.04
C GLU A 69 7.44 -12.36 3.73
N ARG A 70 6.44 -12.36 2.83
CA ARG A 70 6.53 -11.63 1.55
C ARG A 70 6.49 -10.13 1.77
N ARG A 71 5.65 -9.64 2.69
CA ARG A 71 5.60 -8.21 3.04
C ARG A 71 6.94 -7.72 3.60
N VAL A 72 7.55 -8.49 4.49
CA VAL A 72 8.89 -8.23 5.04
C VAL A 72 9.94 -8.15 3.91
N GLN A 73 9.96 -9.12 3.00
CA GLN A 73 10.89 -9.14 1.88
C GLN A 73 10.72 -7.90 0.98
N GLU A 74 9.48 -7.56 0.61
CA GLU A 74 9.16 -6.41 -0.23
C GLU A 74 9.54 -5.08 0.44
N LEU A 75 9.33 -4.97 1.76
CA LEU A 75 9.65 -3.77 2.51
C LEU A 75 11.17 -3.55 2.62
N ILE A 76 11.93 -4.62 2.83
CA ILE A 76 13.40 -4.58 2.79
C ILE A 76 13.88 -4.14 1.39
N LEU A 77 13.35 -4.73 0.32
CA LEU A 77 13.72 -4.34 -1.05
C LEU A 77 13.38 -2.88 -1.34
N TYR A 78 12.23 -2.41 -0.86
CA TYR A 78 11.81 -1.03 -1.01
C TYR A 78 12.74 -0.06 -0.26
N SER A 79 13.22 -0.42 0.94
CA SER A 79 14.07 0.43 1.78
C SER A 79 15.41 0.83 1.15
N VAL A 80 15.86 0.09 0.14
CA VAL A 80 17.09 0.37 -0.64
C VAL A 80 16.79 0.82 -2.06
N SER A 81 15.52 1.01 -2.40
CA SER A 81 15.10 1.38 -3.76
C SER A 81 15.31 2.87 -4.04
N PRO A 82 15.58 3.26 -5.30
CA PRO A 82 15.64 4.67 -5.68
C PRO A 82 14.37 5.45 -5.34
N ALA A 83 13.20 4.80 -5.40
CA ALA A 83 11.92 5.43 -5.08
C ALA A 83 11.82 5.83 -3.60
N TYR A 84 12.33 5.00 -2.68
CA TYR A 84 12.36 5.33 -1.26
C TYR A 84 13.35 6.46 -0.96
N LEU A 85 14.56 6.39 -1.53
CA LEU A 85 15.60 7.40 -1.36
C LEU A 85 15.13 8.78 -1.86
N ALA A 86 14.52 8.84 -3.04
CA ALA A 86 13.98 10.08 -3.60
C ALA A 86 12.87 10.71 -2.73
N ILE A 87 12.03 9.90 -2.08
CA ILE A 87 11.00 10.42 -1.15
C ILE A 87 11.67 10.97 0.11
N ARG A 88 12.66 10.28 0.67
CA ARG A 88 13.38 10.77 1.86
C ARG A 88 14.12 12.08 1.60
N GLU A 89 14.70 12.25 0.42
CA GLU A 89 15.33 13.52 0.01
C GLU A 89 14.30 14.66 -0.03
N ARG A 90 13.15 14.42 -0.68
CA ARG A 90 12.07 15.41 -0.76
C ARG A 90 11.46 15.76 0.60
N LEU A 91 11.56 14.87 1.57
CA LEU A 91 11.12 15.11 2.95
C LEU A 91 12.20 15.80 3.81
N GLY A 92 13.42 16.00 3.31
CA GLY A 92 14.53 16.61 4.05
C GLY A 92 15.16 15.70 5.10
N ILE A 93 15.07 14.38 4.90
CA ILE A 93 15.47 13.35 5.89
C ILE A 93 16.74 12.63 5.45
N SER A 94 17.18 12.92 4.23
CA SER A 94 18.48 12.48 3.74
C SER A 94 19.57 13.26 4.45
N LEU A 95 20.56 12.52 4.95
CA LEU A 95 21.77 13.08 5.56
C LEU A 95 22.47 13.94 4.50
N GLU A 96 22.58 15.24 4.72
CA GLU A 96 23.57 16.06 4.03
C GLU A 96 24.95 15.44 4.30
N SER A 97 25.66 15.05 3.24
CA SER A 97 27.11 14.85 3.27
C SER A 97 27.79 16.13 2.79
#